data_AF-A0A7R9VTX5-F1
#
_entry.id   AF-A0A7R9VTX5-F1
#
_cell.length_a   1.000
_cell.length_b   1.000
_cell.length_c   1.000
_cell.angle_alpha   90.00
_cell.angle_beta   90.00
_cell.angle_gamma   90.00
#
_symmetry.space_group_name_H-M   'P 1'
#
loop_
_entity.id
_entity.type
_entity.pdbx_description
1 polymer ?
#
loop_
_entity_poly.entity_id
_entity_poly.type
_entity_poly.pdbx_seq_one_letter_code
_entity_poly.pdbx_strand_id
1 'polypeptide(L)'
;RRGGDKKGSSSGNQQDQINPAPYLRLLQRLDSEVPASQRGDVLIFVAGMADIVALVDAFTPYAQENRRWLVLPLHSALAADEQDKVFDAAPEGVRKAIISTNI
;
A
#
# COMPACT_ATOMS: atom_id res chain seq x y z
N ARG A 1 -45.30 17.98 1.82
CA ARG A 1 -44.13 18.03 2.74
C ARG A 1 -43.57 16.62 2.91
N ARG A 2 -42.56 16.23 2.13
CA ARG A 2 -41.55 15.20 2.45
C ARG A 2 -40.66 14.97 1.23
N GLY A 3 -39.36 14.83 1.48
CA GLY A 3 -38.42 14.19 0.56
C GLY A 3 -37.47 15.17 -0.10
N GLY A 4 -36.23 15.22 0.40
CA GLY A 4 -35.14 15.86 -0.31
C GLY A 4 -33.93 16.27 0.53
N ASP A 5 -33.49 15.46 1.50
CA ASP A 5 -32.15 15.61 2.07
C ASP A 5 -31.11 15.28 0.98
N LYS A 6 -30.68 16.27 0.20
CA LYS A 6 -29.45 16.16 -0.60
C LYS A 6 -28.27 16.41 0.32
N LYS A 7 -27.76 15.30 0.86
CA LYS A 7 -26.48 15.20 1.57
C LYS A 7 -25.38 15.79 0.69
N GLY A 8 -24.67 16.79 1.23
CA GLY A 8 -23.65 17.56 0.53
C GLY A 8 -22.58 16.67 -0.09
N SER A 9 -22.26 16.94 -1.36
CA SER A 9 -20.99 16.55 -1.96
C SER A 9 -19.89 17.36 -1.29
N SER A 10 -19.24 16.78 -0.30
CA SER A 10 -17.97 17.30 0.21
C SER A 10 -16.92 17.14 -0.88
N SER A 11 -16.79 18.16 -1.73
CA SER A 11 -15.63 18.38 -2.58
C SER A 11 -14.41 18.65 -1.69
N GLY A 12 -13.85 17.58 -1.13
CA GLY A 12 -12.57 17.60 -0.42
C GLY A 12 -11.45 17.63 -1.45
N ASN A 13 -10.58 18.62 -1.33
CA ASN A 13 -9.43 18.91 -2.17
C ASN A 13 -8.65 17.64 -2.60
N GLN A 14 -8.84 17.18 -3.83
CA GLN A 14 -8.24 15.95 -4.37
C GLN A 14 -6.77 16.13 -4.79
N GLN A 15 -6.14 17.25 -4.39
CA GLN A 15 -4.82 17.68 -4.85
C GLN A 15 -3.66 17.21 -3.98
N ASP A 16 -3.94 16.65 -2.79
CA ASP A 16 -2.90 16.18 -1.85
C ASP A 16 -2.77 14.65 -1.76
N GLN A 17 -3.55 13.88 -2.54
CA GLN A 17 -3.50 12.42 -2.49
C GLN A 17 -2.35 11.88 -3.35
N ILE A 18 -1.54 10.97 -2.80
CA ILE A 18 -0.44 10.32 -3.53
C ILE A 18 -0.94 9.63 -4.82
N ASN A 19 -0.18 9.77 -5.90
CA ASN A 19 -0.43 9.00 -7.13
C ASN A 19 0.22 7.60 -7.01
N PRO A 20 -0.55 6.49 -7.01
CA PRO A 20 0.00 5.15 -6.85
C PRO A 20 0.72 4.60 -8.08
N ALA A 21 0.44 5.11 -9.28
CA ALA A 21 0.92 4.57 -10.54
C ALA A 21 2.46 4.41 -10.63
N PRO A 22 3.30 5.41 -10.27
CA PRO A 22 4.76 5.23 -10.32
C PRO A 22 5.27 4.14 -9.39
N TYR A 23 4.65 3.95 -8.22
CA TYR A 23 5.06 2.93 -7.26
C TYR A 23 4.67 1.52 -7.73
N LEU A 24 3.48 1.38 -8.33
CA LEU A 24 3.07 0.10 -8.93
C LEU A 24 4.00 -0.31 -10.08
N ARG A 25 4.41 0.66 -10.93
CA ARG A 25 5.41 0.41 -11.98
C ARG A 25 6.75 -0.04 -11.42
N LEU A 26 7.15 0.46 -10.25
CA LEU A 26 8.36 0.00 -9.58
C LEU A 26 8.24 -1.46 -9.16
N LEU A 27 7.12 -1.88 -8.55
CA LEU A 27 6.91 -3.30 -8.21
C LEU A 27 6.95 -4.20 -9.45
N GLN A 28 6.29 -3.77 -10.52
CA GLN A 28 6.31 -4.48 -11.81
C GLN A 28 7.71 -4.64 -12.38
N ARG A 29 8.51 -3.59 -12.30
CA ARG A 29 9.90 -3.59 -12.76
C ARG A 29 10.78 -4.50 -11.91
N LEU A 30 10.62 -4.49 -10.59
CA LEU A 30 11.33 -5.40 -9.69
C LEU A 30 10.98 -6.85 -9.99
N ASP A 31 9.73 -7.13 -10.34
CA ASP A 31 9.30 -8.48 -10.71
C ASP A 31 9.92 -8.96 -12.03
N SER A 32 10.17 -8.05 -12.99
CA SER A 32 10.80 -8.39 -14.28
C SER A 32 12.32 -8.43 -14.25
N GLU A 33 12.97 -7.55 -13.47
CA GLU A 33 14.43 -7.36 -13.51
C GLU A 33 15.16 -8.15 -12.41
N VAL A 34 14.49 -8.43 -11.29
CA VAL A 34 15.12 -9.07 -10.14
C VAL A 34 14.57 -10.50 -10.00
N PRO A 35 15.44 -11.53 -9.98
CA PRO A 35 15.03 -12.91 -9.73
C PRO A 35 14.30 -13.08 -8.39
N ALA A 36 13.35 -14.01 -8.34
CA ALA A 36 12.59 -14.29 -7.11
C ALA A 36 13.45 -14.82 -5.95
N SER A 37 14.61 -15.42 -6.26
CA SER A 37 15.58 -15.90 -5.28
C SER A 37 16.39 -14.79 -4.59
N GLN A 38 16.32 -13.55 -5.09
CA GLN A 38 17.02 -12.40 -4.53
C GLN A 38 16.06 -11.53 -3.70
N ARG A 39 16.58 -11.02 -2.57
CA ARG A 39 15.85 -10.04 -1.74
C ARG A 39 15.46 -8.82 -2.58
N GLY A 40 14.24 -8.32 -2.36
CA GLY A 40 13.68 -7.19 -3.11
C GLY A 40 12.54 -6.51 -2.38
N ASP A 41 12.54 -6.55 -1.05
CA ASP A 41 11.56 -5.85 -0.23
C ASP A 41 11.66 -4.34 -0.47
N VAL A 42 10.52 -3.67 -0.45
CA VAL A 42 10.40 -2.23 -0.65
C VAL A 42 9.82 -1.61 0.61
N LEU A 43 10.44 -0.54 1.08
CA LEU A 43 9.91 0.33 2.14
C LEU A 43 9.59 1.69 1.51
N ILE A 44 8.32 2.09 1.57
CA ILE A 44 7.81 3.32 0.98
C ILE A 44 7.38 4.24 2.12
N PHE A 45 7.96 5.44 2.18
CA PHE A 45 7.55 6.46 3.13
C PHE A 45 6.49 7.38 2.49
N VAL A 46 5.35 7.53 3.16
CA VAL A 46 4.23 8.37 2.73
C VAL A 46 3.82 9.35 3.84
N ALA A 47 3.01 10.36 3.50
CA ALA A 47 2.71 11.45 4.43
C ALA A 47 1.74 11.04 5.55
N GLY A 48 0.80 10.14 5.26
CA GLY A 48 -0.23 9.75 6.23
C GLY A 48 -1.02 8.52 5.83
N MET A 49 -1.99 8.16 6.67
CA MET A 49 -2.85 6.98 6.46
C MET A 49 -3.61 7.02 5.11
N ALA A 50 -4.05 8.20 4.65
CA ALA A 50 -4.75 8.31 3.36
C ALA A 50 -3.89 7.83 2.18
N ASP A 51 -2.59 8.13 2.21
CA ASP A 51 -1.63 7.68 1.20
C ASP A 51 -1.30 6.20 1.34
N ILE A 52 -1.22 5.70 2.59
CA ILE A 52 -1.07 4.26 2.84
C ILE A 52 -2.21 3.50 2.15
N VAL A 53 -3.46 3.89 2.42
CA VAL A 53 -4.65 3.25 1.84
C VAL A 53 -4.61 3.34 0.31
N ALA A 54 -4.27 4.49 -0.27
CA ALA A 54 -4.19 4.66 -1.72
C ALA A 54 -3.17 3.71 -2.38
N LEU A 55 -2.00 3.50 -1.76
CA LEU A 55 -1.01 2.55 -2.25
C LEU A 55 -1.44 1.09 -2.03
N VAL A 56 -2.01 0.76 -0.86
CA VAL A 56 -2.51 -0.59 -0.56
C VAL A 56 -3.57 -1.02 -1.56
N ASP A 57 -4.54 -0.15 -1.84
CA ASP A 57 -5.63 -0.41 -2.80
C ASP A 57 -5.08 -0.63 -4.22
N ALA A 58 -4.03 0.10 -4.60
CA ALA A 58 -3.39 -0.07 -5.91
C ALA A 58 -2.52 -1.33 -6.00
N PHE A 59 -1.87 -1.74 -4.91
CA PHE A 59 -0.96 -2.89 -4.91
C PHE A 59 -1.68 -4.21 -4.72
N THR A 60 -2.79 -4.23 -3.98
CA THR A 60 -3.50 -5.46 -3.62
C THR A 60 -3.92 -6.29 -4.83
N PRO A 61 -4.52 -5.72 -5.90
CA PRO A 61 -4.89 -6.49 -7.09
C PRO A 61 -3.67 -7.15 -7.76
N TYR A 62 -2.58 -6.39 -7.89
CA TYR A 62 -1.33 -6.88 -8.50
C TYR A 62 -0.67 -7.98 -7.64
N ALA A 63 -0.67 -7.81 -6.32
CA ALA A 63 -0.16 -8.80 -5.38
C ALA A 63 -0.97 -10.10 -5.41
N GLN A 64 -2.29 -10.02 -5.55
CA GLN A 64 -3.18 -11.19 -5.65
C GLN A 64 -3.00 -11.95 -6.97
N GLU A 65 -2.84 -11.24 -8.08
CA GLU A 65 -2.62 -11.83 -9.40
C GLU A 65 -1.31 -12.60 -9.45
N ASN A 66 -0.22 -12.00 -8.94
CA ASN A 66 1.11 -12.55 -9.11
C ASN A 66 1.54 -13.45 -7.95
N ARG A 67 0.94 -13.25 -6.77
CA ARG A 67 1.29 -13.92 -5.50
C ARG A 67 2.76 -13.72 -5.08
N ARG A 68 3.37 -12.63 -5.55
CA ARG A 68 4.78 -12.30 -5.32
C ARG A 68 5.00 -11.21 -4.27
N TRP A 69 3.94 -10.59 -3.77
CA TRP A 69 4.03 -9.44 -2.88
C TRP A 69 3.15 -9.61 -1.64
N LEU A 70 3.71 -9.31 -0.46
CA LEU A 70 2.99 -9.04 0.78
C LEU A 70 2.89 -7.52 0.94
N VAL A 71 1.68 -6.99 0.86
CA VAL A 71 1.42 -5.56 1.03
C VAL A 71 1.14 -5.30 2.51
N LEU A 72 2.01 -4.52 3.15
CA LEU A 72 2.02 -4.34 4.60
C LEU A 72 1.93 -2.85 4.96
N PRO A 73 0.76 -2.35 5.39
CA PRO A 73 0.66 -1.00 5.92
C PRO A 73 1.36 -0.91 7.29
N LEU A 74 2.06 0.19 7.54
CA LEU A 74 2.70 0.48 8.82
C LEU A 74 2.32 1.90 9.26
N HIS A 75 1.51 1.97 10.31
CA HIS A 75 1.06 3.23 10.90
C HIS A 75 0.92 3.08 12.43
N SER A 76 1.13 4.15 13.20
CA SER A 76 1.17 4.13 14.67
C SER A 76 -0.21 3.87 15.28
N ALA A 77 -1.25 4.05 14.48
CA ALA A 77 -2.63 3.77 14.84
C ALA A 77 -3.04 2.30 14.60
N LEU A 78 -2.19 1.49 13.95
CA LEU A 78 -2.45 0.05 13.80
C LEU A 78 -2.23 -0.67 15.13
N ALA A 79 -2.93 -1.78 15.33
CA ALA A 79 -2.68 -2.62 16.50
C ALA A 79 -1.26 -3.21 16.45
N ALA A 80 -0.69 -3.52 17.63
CA ALA A 80 0.70 -3.98 17.71
C ALA A 80 0.95 -5.25 16.89
N ASP A 81 -0.01 -6.20 16.93
CA ASP A 81 0.01 -7.42 16.14
C ASP A 81 -0.06 -7.18 14.63
N GLU A 82 -0.65 -6.07 14.18
CA GLU A 82 -0.64 -5.67 12.78
C GLU A 82 0.68 -5.03 12.37
N GLN A 83 1.28 -4.22 13.25
CA GLN A 83 2.60 -3.62 13.03
C GLN A 83 3.68 -4.71 12.99
N ASP A 84 3.62 -5.70 13.88
CA ASP A 84 4.63 -6.74 14.02
C ASP A 84 4.79 -7.62 12.77
N LYS A 85 3.76 -7.71 11.93
CA LYS A 85 3.79 -8.45 10.64
C LYS A 85 4.91 -7.99 9.71
N VAL A 86 5.39 -6.75 9.85
CA VAL A 86 6.52 -6.26 9.02
C VAL A 86 7.84 -6.95 9.37
N PHE A 87 7.98 -7.48 10.58
CA PHE A 87 9.17 -8.20 11.04
C PHE A 87 9.17 -9.67 10.64
N ASP A 88 8.02 -10.23 10.32
CA ASP A 88 7.93 -11.62 9.85
C ASP A 88 8.73 -11.84 8.57
N ALA A 89 9.32 -13.03 8.47
CA ALA A 89 10.00 -13.45 7.26
C ALA A 89 8.97 -13.70 6.15
N ALA A 90 9.21 -13.10 4.98
CA ALA A 90 8.40 -13.42 3.81
C ALA A 90 8.64 -14.87 3.35
N PRO A 91 7.63 -15.56 2.82
CA PRO A 91 7.81 -16.85 2.16
C PRO A 91 8.85 -16.78 1.03
N GLU A 92 9.46 -17.91 0.70
CA GLU A 92 10.43 -17.98 -0.39
C GLU A 92 9.80 -17.52 -1.73
N GLY A 93 10.52 -16.66 -2.45
CA GLY A 93 10.04 -16.09 -3.71
C GLY A 93 9.03 -14.94 -3.58
N VAL A 94 8.64 -14.56 -2.35
CA VAL A 94 7.71 -13.47 -2.05
C VAL A 94 8.47 -12.29 -1.44
N ARG A 95 8.10 -11.08 -1.86
CA ARG A 95 8.69 -9.81 -1.39
C ARG A 95 7.69 -9.05 -0.51
N LYS A 96 8.19 -8.21 0.39
CA LYS A 96 7.36 -7.29 1.19
C LYS A 96 7.33 -5.91 0.54
N ALA A 97 6.14 -5.34 0.42
CA ALA A 97 5.94 -3.92 0.14
C ALA A 97 5.39 -3.27 1.42
N ILE A 98 6.29 -2.69 2.21
CA ILE A 98 5.97 -2.02 3.47
C ILE A 98 5.70 -0.56 3.17
N ILE A 99 4.51 -0.07 3.53
CA ILE A 99 4.08 1.31 3.28
C ILE A 99 3.93 2.00 4.63
N SER A 100 4.85 2.90 4.95
CA SER A 100 5.01 3.48 6.29
C SER A 100 4.89 5.00 6.29
N THR A 101 4.42 5.56 7.39
CA THR A 101 4.70 6.97 7.73
C THR A 101 6.05 7.08 8.48
N ASN A 102 6.45 8.30 8.83
CA ASN A 102 7.66 8.59 9.61
C ASN A 102 7.43 8.35 11.12
N ILE A 103 7.13 7.10 11.48
CA ILE A 103 6.88 6.64 12.87
C ILE A 103 8.18 6.37 13.60
#